data_AF-A0A8T7AVB0-F1
#
_entry.id   AF-A0A8T7AVB0-F1
#
_cell.length_a   1.000
_cell.length_b   1.000
_cell.length_c   1.000
_cell.angle_alpha   90.00
_cell.angle_beta   90.00
_cell.angle_gamma   90.00
#
_symmetry.space_group_name_H-M   'P 1'
#
loop_
_entity.id
_entity.type
_entity.pdbx_description
1 polymer ?
#
loop_
_entity_poly.entity_id
_entity_poly.type
_entity_poly.pdbx_seq_one_letter_code
_entity_poly.pdbx_strand_id
1 'polypeptide(L)'
;MKKALPVILIVGGIVIAAITYFGYRAANKTSDVEVLQRAIIQQQLDEERKAADLGKLGKQPLQPPAECADVTTAIFFNLCELEGDAGAPEPDWTSAASAPEQVCILAALHRTNEHAYRLQQRQYGDEQRAAARAIDFACDVAAATLYAEGIGYGDTDARAVDLLTAFFAERTESHYGPRRSY
;
A
#
# COMPACT_ATOMS: atom_id res chain seq x y z
N MET A 1 14.33 -77.89 -35.87
CA MET A 1 14.80 -76.51 -35.62
C MET A 1 14.13 -75.59 -36.64
N LYS A 2 13.32 -74.59 -36.20
CA LYS A 2 12.80 -73.41 -36.97
C LYS A 2 11.51 -72.86 -36.32
N LYS A 3 11.59 -72.12 -35.21
CA LYS A 3 10.45 -71.31 -34.69
C LYS A 3 10.83 -70.01 -33.95
N ALA A 4 12.13 -69.67 -33.80
CA ALA A 4 12.54 -68.52 -32.98
C ALA A 4 12.74 -67.19 -33.74
N LEU A 5 12.78 -67.22 -35.08
CA LEU A 5 13.09 -66.03 -35.89
C LEU A 5 12.04 -64.88 -35.82
N PRO A 6 10.72 -65.11 -35.75
CA PRO A 6 9.75 -64.01 -35.81
C PRO A 6 9.59 -63.24 -34.50
N VAL A 7 9.91 -63.85 -33.34
CA VAL A 7 9.74 -63.20 -32.03
C VAL A 7 10.81 -62.13 -31.78
N ILE A 8 12.04 -62.36 -32.25
CA ILE A 8 13.16 -61.44 -32.06
C ILE A 8 12.93 -60.12 -32.84
N LEU A 9 12.34 -60.19 -34.03
CA LEU A 9 12.02 -59.01 -34.84
C LEU A 9 10.92 -58.14 -34.21
N ILE A 10 9.91 -58.76 -33.60
CA ILE A 10 8.82 -58.03 -32.93
C ILE A 10 9.34 -57.33 -31.66
N VAL A 11 10.17 -58.01 -30.85
CA VAL A 11 10.76 -57.41 -29.65
C VAL A 11 11.72 -56.27 -30.02
N GLY A 12 12.54 -56.44 -31.07
CA GLY A 12 13.44 -55.40 -31.54
C GLY A 12 12.70 -54.13 -32.00
N GLY A 13 11.57 -54.28 -32.71
CA GLY A 13 10.75 -53.15 -33.14
C GLY A 13 10.12 -52.37 -31.98
N ILE A 14 9.64 -53.07 -30.94
CA ILE A 14 9.03 -52.43 -29.76
C ILE A 14 10.08 -51.65 -28.96
N VAL A 15 11.30 -52.18 -28.83
CA VAL A 15 12.39 -51.51 -28.11
C VAL A 15 12.81 -50.22 -28.83
N ILE A 16 12.93 -50.25 -30.17
CA ILE A 16 13.27 -49.06 -30.95
C ILE A 16 12.18 -47.99 -30.82
N ALA A 17 10.90 -48.38 -30.93
CA ALA A 17 9.77 -47.46 -30.79
C ALA A 17 9.75 -46.79 -29.41
N ALA A 18 9.99 -47.56 -28.33
CA ALA A 18 10.07 -47.04 -26.98
C ALA A 18 11.25 -46.07 -26.80
N ILE A 19 12.43 -46.39 -27.35
CA ILE A 19 13.62 -45.52 -27.31
C ILE A 19 13.35 -44.22 -28.07
N THR A 20 12.73 -44.27 -29.25
CA THR A 20 12.35 -43.05 -29.99
C THR A 20 11.31 -42.23 -29.24
N TYR A 21 10.31 -42.85 -28.61
CA TYR A 21 9.28 -42.12 -27.85
C TYR A 21 9.86 -41.43 -26.60
N PHE A 22 10.72 -42.13 -25.85
CA PHE A 22 11.39 -41.55 -24.68
C PHE A 22 12.45 -40.51 -25.07
N GLY A 23 13.19 -40.73 -26.17
CA GLY A 23 14.16 -39.78 -26.70
C GLY A 23 13.51 -38.50 -27.22
N TYR A 24 12.38 -38.60 -27.94
CA TYR A 24 11.62 -37.44 -28.43
C TYR A 24 11.02 -36.64 -27.27
N ARG A 25 10.54 -37.33 -26.22
CA ARG A 25 9.99 -36.69 -25.02
C ARG A 25 11.06 -36.05 -24.14
N ALA A 26 12.29 -36.57 -24.15
CA ALA A 26 13.44 -35.97 -23.47
C ALA A 26 14.00 -34.77 -24.25
N ALA A 27 14.01 -34.83 -25.59
CA ALA A 27 14.43 -33.73 -26.46
C ALA A 27 13.42 -32.56 -26.51
N ASN A 28 12.13 -32.82 -26.30
CA ASN A 28 11.07 -31.80 -26.24
C ASN A 28 10.82 -31.22 -24.83
N LYS A 29 11.69 -31.50 -23.84
CA LYS A 29 11.65 -30.74 -22.58
C LYS A 29 12.27 -29.38 -22.85
N THR A 30 11.48 -28.32 -22.74
CA THR A 30 11.98 -26.94 -22.64
C THR A 30 13.17 -26.93 -21.70
N SER A 31 14.31 -26.48 -22.20
CA SER A 31 15.56 -26.44 -21.43
C SER A 31 15.30 -25.70 -20.12
N ASP A 32 15.84 -26.18 -19.00
CA ASP A 32 15.69 -25.52 -17.69
C ASP A 32 16.13 -24.04 -17.76
N VAL A 33 17.02 -23.70 -18.69
CA VAL A 33 17.44 -22.33 -19.02
C VAL A 33 16.31 -21.49 -19.61
N GLU A 34 15.48 -22.04 -20.51
CA GLU A 34 14.33 -21.34 -21.08
C GLU A 34 13.22 -21.13 -20.03
N VAL A 35 13.07 -22.08 -19.10
CA VAL A 35 12.13 -21.96 -17.98
C VAL A 35 12.57 -20.87 -17.01
N LEU A 36 13.86 -20.87 -16.63
CA LEU A 36 14.46 -19.83 -15.79
C LEU A 36 14.40 -18.44 -16.44
N GLN A 37 14.76 -18.33 -17.72
CA GLN A 37 14.70 -17.06 -18.44
C GLN A 37 13.27 -16.53 -18.53
N ARG A 38 12.28 -17.40 -18.77
CA ARG A 38 10.86 -17.03 -18.75
C ARG A 38 10.39 -16.59 -17.37
N ALA A 39 10.83 -17.26 -16.31
CA ALA A 39 10.52 -16.88 -14.93
C ALA A 39 11.10 -15.51 -14.56
N ILE A 40 12.35 -15.23 -14.97
CA ILE A 40 12.99 -13.92 -14.75
C ILE A 40 12.25 -12.81 -15.50
N ILE A 41 11.92 -13.02 -16.78
CA ILE A 41 11.15 -12.04 -17.57
C ILE A 41 9.78 -11.82 -16.94
N GLN A 42 9.10 -12.89 -16.52
CA GLN A 42 7.80 -12.77 -15.86
C GLN A 42 7.90 -11.99 -14.55
N GLN A 43 8.94 -12.25 -13.75
CA GLN A 43 9.19 -11.52 -12.51
C GLN A 43 9.46 -10.03 -12.77
N GLN A 44 10.27 -9.68 -13.77
CA GLN A 44 10.52 -8.29 -14.16
C GLN A 44 9.24 -7.58 -14.60
N LEU A 45 8.41 -8.24 -15.42
CA LEU A 45 7.12 -7.70 -15.83
C LEU A 45 6.16 -7.50 -14.66
N ASP A 46 6.15 -8.43 -13.70
CA ASP A 46 5.32 -8.31 -12.50
C ASP A 46 5.82 -7.20 -11.56
N GLU A 47 7.14 -6.99 -11.46
CA GLU A 47 7.75 -5.88 -10.73
C GLU A 47 7.43 -4.53 -11.39
N GLU A 48 7.53 -4.42 -12.72
CA GLU A 48 7.16 -3.22 -13.47
C GLU A 48 5.68 -2.88 -13.31
N ARG A 49 4.79 -3.88 -13.39
CA ARG A 49 3.35 -3.70 -13.15
C ARG A 49 3.07 -3.23 -11.74
N LYS A 50 3.69 -3.87 -10.73
CA LYS A 50 3.57 -3.44 -9.33
C LYS A 50 4.06 -2.02 -9.13
N ALA A 51 5.18 -1.63 -9.74
CA ALA A 51 5.71 -0.27 -9.67
C ALA A 51 4.76 0.74 -10.32
N ALA A 52 4.17 0.41 -11.47
CA ALA A 52 3.17 1.23 -12.15
C ALA A 52 1.89 1.39 -11.32
N ASP A 53 1.41 0.31 -10.71
CA ASP A 53 0.20 0.33 -9.86
C ASP A 53 0.42 1.12 -8.56
N LEU A 54 1.60 0.97 -7.93
CA LEU A 54 2.00 1.84 -6.81
C LEU A 54 2.12 3.31 -7.23
N GLY A 55 2.64 3.57 -8.43
CA GLY A 55 2.74 4.92 -8.98
C GLY A 55 1.38 5.56 -9.25
N LYS A 56 0.35 4.77 -9.59
CA LYS A 56 -1.05 5.23 -9.68
C LYS A 56 -1.65 5.47 -8.30
N LEU A 57 -1.47 4.53 -7.38
CA LEU A 57 -1.99 4.63 -6.02
C LEU A 57 -1.45 5.87 -5.28
N GLY A 58 -0.16 6.19 -5.49
CA GLY A 58 0.48 7.35 -4.85
C GLY A 58 -0.03 8.70 -5.36
N LYS A 59 -0.67 8.73 -6.55
CA LYS A 59 -1.24 9.94 -7.16
C LYS A 59 -2.74 10.11 -6.90
N GLN A 60 -3.39 9.13 -6.27
CA GLN A 60 -4.81 9.20 -5.97
C GLN A 60 -5.03 9.95 -4.65
N PRO A 61 -5.61 11.16 -4.68
CA PRO A 61 -5.88 11.89 -3.45
C PRO A 61 -6.92 11.13 -2.64
N LEU A 62 -6.61 10.94 -1.36
CA LEU A 62 -7.58 10.40 -0.42
C LEU A 62 -8.74 11.38 -0.28
N GLN A 63 -9.92 10.83 -0.04
CA GLN A 63 -11.09 11.63 0.30
C GLN A 63 -11.16 11.78 1.82
N PRO A 64 -11.63 12.93 2.34
CA PRO A 64 -12.02 13.06 3.74
C PRO A 64 -12.99 11.94 4.18
N PRO A 65 -12.87 11.41 5.40
CA PRO A 65 -13.87 10.53 5.97
C PRO A 65 -15.23 11.24 6.11
N ALA A 66 -16.32 10.48 6.02
CA ALA A 66 -17.68 11.03 6.16
C ALA A 66 -17.94 11.54 7.58
N GLU A 67 -17.25 10.94 8.55
CA GLU A 67 -17.26 11.27 9.96
C GLU A 67 -16.77 12.69 10.26
N CYS A 68 -16.05 13.32 9.32
CA CYS A 68 -15.54 14.68 9.44
C CYS A 68 -16.49 15.76 8.88
N ALA A 69 -17.66 15.39 8.34
CA ALA A 69 -18.52 16.30 7.58
C ALA A 69 -18.99 17.54 8.37
N ASP A 70 -19.23 17.35 9.67
CA ASP A 70 -19.75 18.36 10.61
C ASP A 70 -18.70 18.82 11.64
N VAL A 71 -17.44 18.42 11.47
CA VAL A 71 -16.33 18.82 12.34
C VAL A 71 -15.68 20.08 11.76
N THR A 72 -15.25 21.00 12.63
CA THR A 72 -14.52 22.20 12.22
C THR A 72 -13.01 21.98 12.31
N THR A 73 -12.24 22.88 11.73
CA THR A 73 -10.77 22.90 11.80
C THR A 73 -10.22 23.18 13.20
N ALA A 74 -11.04 23.67 14.13
CA ALA A 74 -10.67 23.94 15.53
C ALA A 74 -9.91 22.79 16.17
N ILE A 75 -10.37 21.55 15.95
CA ILE A 75 -9.75 20.37 16.56
C ILE A 75 -8.29 20.19 16.13
N PHE A 76 -7.96 20.41 14.85
CA PHE A 76 -6.60 20.18 14.36
C PHE A 76 -5.63 21.25 14.88
N PHE A 77 -6.07 22.51 14.99
CA PHE A 77 -5.27 23.57 15.59
C PHE A 77 -5.09 23.36 17.09
N ASN A 78 -6.19 23.10 17.81
CA ASN A 78 -6.16 22.89 19.26
C ASN A 78 -5.26 21.70 19.64
N LEU A 79 -5.35 20.58 18.92
CA LEU A 79 -4.46 19.44 19.17
C LEU A 79 -3.00 19.77 18.85
N CYS A 80 -2.74 20.59 17.83
CA CYS A 80 -1.37 20.95 17.51
C CYS A 80 -0.74 21.87 18.57
N GLU A 81 -1.54 22.70 19.23
CA GLU A 81 -1.07 23.48 20.38
C GLU A 81 -0.73 22.60 21.60
N LEU A 82 -1.21 21.35 21.64
CA LEU A 82 -0.86 20.38 22.68
C LEU A 82 0.43 19.60 22.36
N GLU A 83 1.04 19.78 21.20
CA GLU A 83 2.30 19.10 20.86
C GLU A 83 3.36 19.46 21.92
N GLY A 84 3.78 18.46 22.69
CA GLY A 84 4.72 18.62 23.79
C GLY A 84 6.18 18.66 23.32
N ASP A 85 7.07 19.11 24.20
CA ASP A 85 8.52 19.09 23.93
C ASP A 85 9.02 17.68 23.61
N ALA A 86 10.02 17.59 22.74
CA ALA A 86 10.64 16.31 22.37
C ALA A 86 11.12 15.53 23.61
N GLY A 87 10.51 14.36 23.84
CA GLY A 87 10.82 13.49 24.98
C GLY A 87 9.87 13.63 26.18
N ALA A 88 8.92 14.57 26.15
CA ALA A 88 7.79 14.58 27.07
C ALA A 88 6.80 13.45 26.74
N PRO A 89 6.05 12.93 27.73
CA PRO A 89 4.95 12.02 27.45
C PRO A 89 3.90 12.72 26.59
N GLU A 90 3.44 12.04 25.55
CA GLU A 90 2.44 12.58 24.62
C GLU A 90 1.12 12.84 25.38
N PRO A 91 0.53 14.04 25.27
CA PRO A 91 -0.66 14.37 26.04
C PRO A 91 -1.86 13.52 25.61
N ASP A 92 -2.80 13.32 26.53
CA ASP A 92 -4.05 12.63 26.22
C ASP A 92 -4.96 13.52 25.38
N TRP A 93 -4.83 13.38 24.06
CA TRP A 93 -5.60 14.10 23.07
C TRP A 93 -7.11 13.78 23.13
N THR A 94 -7.51 12.63 23.66
CA THR A 94 -8.92 12.24 23.73
C THR A 94 -9.70 13.12 24.71
N SER A 95 -9.02 13.65 25.73
CA SER A 95 -9.61 14.61 26.67
C SER A 95 -9.84 16.00 26.07
N ALA A 96 -9.14 16.33 24.97
CA ALA A 96 -9.20 17.62 24.30
C ALA A 96 -10.16 17.64 23.10
N ALA A 97 -10.82 16.53 22.80
CA ALA A 97 -11.69 16.36 21.64
C ALA A 97 -13.06 15.81 22.04
N SER A 98 -14.13 16.33 21.46
CA SER A 98 -15.46 15.75 21.54
C SER A 98 -15.53 14.40 20.81
N ALA A 99 -16.54 13.57 21.10
CA ALA A 99 -16.68 12.27 20.45
C ALA A 99 -16.72 12.35 18.90
N PRO A 100 -17.45 13.28 18.26
CA PRO A 100 -17.41 13.43 16.80
C PRO A 100 -16.01 13.80 16.27
N GLU A 101 -15.30 14.69 16.97
CA GLU A 101 -13.93 15.08 16.62
C GLU A 101 -12.97 13.90 16.73
N GLN A 102 -13.05 13.11 17.81
CA GLN A 102 -12.24 11.91 17.99
C GLN A 102 -12.44 10.91 16.85
N VAL A 103 -13.70 10.67 16.47
CA VAL A 103 -14.02 9.76 15.37
C VAL A 103 -13.48 10.29 14.05
N CYS A 104 -13.62 11.59 13.77
CA CYS A 104 -13.05 12.20 12.57
C CYS A 104 -11.52 12.06 12.51
N ILE A 105 -10.81 12.40 13.60
CA ILE A 105 -9.34 12.29 13.67
C ILE A 105 -8.90 10.86 13.40
N LEU A 106 -9.47 9.89 14.13
CA LEU A 106 -9.10 8.48 13.99
C LEU A 106 -9.41 7.97 12.58
N ALA A 107 -10.59 8.30 12.03
CA ALA A 107 -10.94 7.88 10.67
C ALA A 107 -9.97 8.45 9.62
N ALA A 108 -9.58 9.72 9.74
CA ALA A 108 -8.65 10.36 8.81
C ALA A 108 -7.22 9.80 8.96
N LEU A 109 -6.78 9.58 10.20
CA LEU A 109 -5.51 8.97 10.55
C LEU A 109 -5.40 7.53 10.02
N HIS A 110 -6.39 6.68 10.30
CA HIS A 110 -6.43 5.29 9.82
C HIS A 110 -6.43 5.25 8.29
N ARG A 111 -7.20 6.12 7.63
CA ARG A 111 -7.20 6.22 6.17
C ARG A 111 -5.84 6.63 5.61
N THR A 112 -5.16 7.56 6.27
CA THR A 112 -3.79 7.99 5.91
C THR A 112 -2.80 6.85 6.04
N ASN A 113 -2.84 6.14 7.17
CA ASN A 113 -1.96 5.02 7.45
C ASN A 113 -2.21 3.83 6.54
N GLU A 114 -3.47 3.46 6.30
CA GLU A 114 -3.81 2.41 5.35
C GLU A 114 -3.24 2.70 3.96
N HIS A 115 -3.36 3.94 3.47
CA HIS A 115 -2.81 4.34 2.18
C HIS A 115 -1.29 4.26 2.15
N ALA A 116 -0.62 4.79 3.17
CA ALA A 116 0.83 4.72 3.31
C ALA A 116 1.33 3.27 3.37
N TYR A 117 0.68 2.40 4.15
CA TYR A 117 1.04 0.99 4.27
C TYR A 117 0.84 0.23 2.95
N ARG A 118 -0.25 0.49 2.22
CA ARG A 118 -0.46 -0.05 0.87
C ARG A 118 0.67 0.37 -0.08
N LEU A 119 1.10 1.64 -0.01
CA LEU A 119 2.23 2.14 -0.81
C LEU A 119 3.58 1.53 -0.42
N GLN A 120 3.77 1.22 0.85
CA GLN A 120 4.96 0.55 1.37
C GLN A 120 4.92 -0.98 1.16
N GLN A 121 3.82 -1.53 0.63
CA GLN A 121 3.56 -2.98 0.54
C GLN A 121 3.64 -3.69 1.90
N ARG A 122 3.14 -3.04 2.95
CA ARG A 122 3.10 -3.57 4.33
C ARG A 122 1.66 -3.77 4.79
N GLN A 123 1.46 -4.67 5.75
CA GLN A 123 0.16 -4.89 6.39
C GLN A 123 -0.08 -3.82 7.47
N TYR A 124 -1.22 -3.14 7.40
CA TYR A 124 -1.69 -2.26 8.46
C TYR A 124 -2.30 -3.10 9.59
N GLY A 125 -1.92 -2.85 10.84
CA GLY A 125 -2.35 -3.71 11.95
C GLY A 125 -2.06 -3.22 13.37
N ASP A 126 -1.75 -1.94 13.56
CA ASP A 126 -1.51 -1.37 14.90
C ASP A 126 -2.27 -0.05 15.07
N GLU A 127 -3.60 -0.18 15.19
CA GLU A 127 -4.52 0.94 15.34
C GLU A 127 -4.28 1.72 16.65
N GLN A 128 -3.88 1.03 17.71
CA GLN A 128 -3.59 1.65 19.01
C GLN A 128 -2.32 2.48 18.97
N ARG A 129 -1.24 1.98 18.34
CA ARG A 129 -0.02 2.79 18.15
C ARG A 129 -0.28 3.99 17.25
N ALA A 130 -1.06 3.82 16.18
CA ALA A 130 -1.44 4.93 15.33
C ALA A 130 -2.20 6.00 16.12
N ALA A 131 -3.20 5.60 16.93
CA ALA A 131 -3.98 6.52 17.76
C ALA A 131 -3.12 7.30 18.77
N ALA A 132 -1.97 6.77 19.20
CA ALA A 132 -1.02 7.49 20.04
C ALA A 132 -0.34 8.67 19.32
N ARG A 133 -0.40 8.72 17.99
CA ARG A 133 0.23 9.73 17.12
C ARG A 133 -0.79 10.71 16.54
N ALA A 134 -1.97 10.79 17.16
CA ALA A 134 -3.06 11.65 16.71
C ALA A 134 -2.68 13.14 16.75
N ILE A 135 -1.83 13.55 17.71
CA ILE A 135 -1.36 14.94 17.83
C ILE A 135 -0.43 15.29 16.67
N ASP A 136 0.60 14.47 16.41
CA ASP A 136 1.48 14.63 15.25
C ASP A 136 0.69 14.71 13.93
N PHE A 137 -0.29 13.81 13.77
CA PHE A 137 -1.18 13.81 12.62
C PHE A 137 -1.97 15.11 12.52
N ALA A 138 -2.57 15.57 13.63
CA ALA A 138 -3.32 16.81 13.65
C ALA A 138 -2.46 18.02 13.31
N CYS A 139 -1.20 18.07 13.78
CA CYS A 139 -0.25 19.11 13.42
C CYS A 139 0.09 19.13 11.93
N ASP A 140 0.32 17.97 11.30
CA ASP A 140 0.56 17.95 9.86
C ASP A 140 -0.68 18.35 9.05
N VAL A 141 -1.88 17.99 9.51
CA VAL A 141 -3.14 18.48 8.91
C VAL A 141 -3.27 19.99 9.08
N ALA A 142 -2.94 20.54 10.26
CA ALA A 142 -2.94 21.98 10.49
C ALA A 142 -1.92 22.73 9.60
N ALA A 143 -0.75 22.12 9.35
CA ALA A 143 0.25 22.66 8.43
C ALA A 143 -0.22 22.69 6.97
N ALA A 144 -1.23 21.89 6.59
CA ALA A 144 -1.81 21.90 5.26
C ALA A 144 -2.55 23.20 4.91
N THR A 145 -2.78 24.09 5.90
CA THR A 145 -3.25 25.47 5.66
C THR A 145 -2.40 26.25 4.67
N LEU A 146 -1.11 25.92 4.54
CA LEU A 146 -0.22 26.51 3.53
C LEU A 146 -0.69 26.25 2.08
N TYR A 147 -1.51 25.22 1.88
CA TYR A 147 -2.01 24.77 0.58
C TYR A 147 -3.55 24.83 0.49
N ALA A 148 -4.23 25.09 1.60
CA ALA A 148 -5.68 25.21 1.64
C ALA A 148 -6.12 26.61 1.20
N GLU A 149 -6.82 26.71 0.07
CA GLU A 149 -7.39 27.99 -0.36
C GLU A 149 -8.46 28.46 0.64
N GLY A 150 -8.27 29.65 1.20
CA GLY A 150 -9.27 30.30 2.06
C GLY A 150 -9.30 29.84 3.52
N ILE A 151 -8.39 28.95 3.95
CA ILE A 151 -8.25 28.53 5.36
C ILE A 151 -6.88 28.98 5.88
N GLY A 152 -6.87 29.96 6.78
CA GLY A 152 -5.65 30.42 7.44
C GLY A 152 -5.24 29.55 8.62
N TYR A 153 -3.99 29.64 9.05
CA TYR A 153 -3.58 29.07 10.33
C TYR A 153 -4.35 29.74 11.48
N GLY A 154 -5.00 28.94 12.32
CA GLY A 154 -5.86 29.41 13.40
C GLY A 154 -7.29 29.77 12.98
N ASP A 155 -7.69 29.51 11.73
CA ASP A 155 -9.10 29.59 11.31
C ASP A 155 -9.88 28.39 11.87
N THR A 156 -10.53 28.54 13.02
CA THR A 156 -11.17 27.44 13.75
C THR A 156 -12.58 27.10 13.29
N ASP A 157 -13.19 27.94 12.44
CA ASP A 157 -14.59 27.83 12.03
C ASP A 157 -14.76 27.20 10.63
N ALA A 158 -13.67 27.07 9.88
CA ALA A 158 -13.66 26.35 8.61
C ALA A 158 -14.00 24.86 8.79
N ARG A 159 -14.43 24.22 7.71
CA ARG A 159 -14.81 22.80 7.75
C ARG A 159 -13.57 21.91 7.74
N ALA A 160 -13.53 20.92 8.62
CA ALA A 160 -12.46 19.93 8.69
C ALA A 160 -12.22 19.22 7.35
N VAL A 161 -13.29 18.94 6.60
CA VAL A 161 -13.20 18.27 5.29
C VAL A 161 -12.40 19.06 4.26
N ASP A 162 -12.44 20.39 4.31
CA ASP A 162 -11.77 21.24 3.34
C ASP A 162 -10.25 21.25 3.63
N LEU A 163 -9.88 21.35 4.92
CA LEU A 163 -8.48 21.23 5.35
C LEU A 163 -7.91 19.83 5.11
N LEU A 164 -8.68 18.76 5.38
CA LEU A 164 -8.28 17.38 5.09
C LEU A 164 -8.11 17.13 3.58
N THR A 165 -8.93 17.77 2.75
CA THR A 165 -8.79 17.71 1.29
C THR A 165 -7.46 18.32 0.85
N ALA A 166 -7.11 19.49 1.39
CA ALA A 166 -5.82 20.14 1.12
C ALA A 166 -4.64 19.28 1.60
N PHE A 167 -4.74 18.71 2.80
CA PHE A 167 -3.74 17.77 3.33
C PHE A 167 -3.55 16.54 2.42
N PHE A 168 -4.64 15.93 1.96
CA PHE A 168 -4.55 14.77 1.08
C PHE A 168 -4.04 15.08 -0.33
N ALA A 169 -4.31 16.29 -0.83
CA ALA A 169 -3.76 16.76 -2.10
C ALA A 169 -2.25 17.02 -1.99
N GLU A 170 -1.78 17.69 -0.93
CA GLU A 170 -0.34 17.91 -0.69
C GLU A 170 0.42 16.58 -0.68
N ARG A 171 -0.16 15.58 -0.03
CA ARG A 171 0.47 14.26 0.11
C ARG A 171 0.60 13.49 -1.19
N THR A 172 -0.23 13.73 -2.20
CA THR A 172 -0.05 13.08 -3.50
C THR A 172 0.95 13.80 -4.40
N GLU A 173 1.19 15.08 -4.14
CA GLU A 173 2.12 15.91 -4.90
C GLU A 173 3.55 15.89 -4.33
N SER A 174 3.68 15.69 -3.02
CA SER A 174 4.96 15.60 -2.32
C SER A 174 5.70 14.30 -2.61
N HIS A 175 7.02 14.37 -2.90
CA HIS A 175 7.83 13.18 -3.16
C HIS A 175 7.97 12.26 -1.93
N TYR A 176 7.79 12.81 -0.73
CA TYR A 176 7.92 12.11 0.55
C TYR A 176 6.56 11.90 1.26
N GLY A 177 5.56 12.73 0.94
CA GLY A 177 4.25 12.78 1.60
C GLY A 177 3.41 11.48 1.58
N PRO A 178 3.25 10.75 0.47
CA PRO A 178 2.22 9.71 0.39
C PRO A 178 2.63 8.45 1.15
N ARG A 179 3.92 8.25 1.40
CA ARG A 179 4.47 7.09 2.13
C ARG A 179 4.58 7.32 3.62
N ARG A 180 4.37 8.53 4.14
CA ARG A 180 4.47 8.81 5.59
C ARG A 180 3.34 8.10 6.33
N SER A 181 3.67 7.29 7.32
CA SER A 181 2.71 6.77 8.30
C SER A 181 2.99 7.36 9.67
N TYR A 182 1.97 7.36 10.52
CA TYR A 182 1.99 7.77 11.91
C TYR A 182 1.96 6.53 12.80
#